data_AF-A0A9W7EG76-F1
#
_entry.id   AF-A0A9W7EG76-F1
#
_cell.length_a   1.000
_cell.length_b   1.000
_cell.length_c   1.000
_cell.angle_alpha   90.00
_cell.angle_beta   90.00
_cell.angle_gamma   90.00
#
_symmetry.space_group_name_H-M   'P 1'
#
loop_
_entity.id
_entity.type
_entity.pdbx_description
1 polymer ?
#
loop_
_entity_poly.entity_id
_entity_poly.type
_entity_poly.pdbx_seq_one_letter_code
_entity_poly.pdbx_strand_id
1 'polypeptide(L)'
;VGHDAHLLYTLSALQILAISSSLSDPRLNKPAITSFVISLQNPDGSFAGDKWGEIDTRFSYCALSTLSILGTISEVDVDKCAEFIASCKNFDGGFGCLPGAESHAGQIFCCVGALAIAKRLDLLDVDTLAWWLSERQCDGGGLNGRPEKQADVCYSWWILSSLSIMGKTD
;
A
#
# COMPACT_ATOMS: atom_id res chain seq x y z
N VAL A 1 -8.74 25.08 -7.65
CA VAL A 1 -10.07 24.48 -7.39
C VAL A 1 -10.51 23.83 -8.68
N GLY A 2 -10.73 22.52 -8.71
CA GLY A 2 -11.06 21.78 -9.95
C GLY A 2 -10.16 20.58 -10.28
N HIS A 3 -9.46 19.99 -9.30
CA HIS A 3 -8.77 18.71 -9.51
C HIS A 3 -9.71 17.57 -9.16
N ASP A 4 -9.65 16.50 -9.95
CA ASP A 4 -10.37 15.26 -9.67
C ASP A 4 -9.87 14.64 -8.35
N ALA A 5 -10.77 13.98 -7.63
CA ALA A 5 -10.41 13.22 -6.43
C ALA A 5 -9.57 11.99 -6.79
N HIS A 6 -8.58 11.67 -5.98
CA HIS A 6 -7.68 10.53 -6.21
C HIS A 6 -7.20 9.94 -4.88
N LEU A 7 -7.12 8.61 -4.78
CA LEU A 7 -6.81 7.89 -3.53
C LEU A 7 -5.51 8.34 -2.86
N LEU A 8 -4.45 8.56 -3.64
CA LEU A 8 -3.14 8.99 -3.13
C LEU A 8 -3.23 10.27 -2.29
N TYR A 9 -3.89 11.31 -2.82
CA TYR A 9 -4.01 12.59 -2.12
C TYR A 9 -5.06 12.54 -1.02
N THR A 10 -6.10 11.71 -1.15
CA THR A 10 -7.09 11.44 -0.10
C THR A 10 -6.42 10.86 1.15
N LEU A 11 -5.61 9.81 0.99
CA LEU A 11 -4.87 9.23 2.12
C LEU A 11 -3.90 10.26 2.72
N SER A 12 -3.14 10.96 1.87
CA SER A 12 -2.17 11.96 2.33
C SER A 12 -2.82 13.06 3.16
N ALA A 13 -3.98 13.57 2.73
CA ALA A 13 -4.74 14.57 3.48
C ALA A 13 -5.21 14.03 4.83
N LEU A 14 -5.71 12.79 4.89
CA LEU A 14 -6.13 12.16 6.15
C LEU A 14 -4.95 11.91 7.10
N GLN A 15 -3.79 11.50 6.59
CA GLN A 15 -2.59 11.33 7.39
C GLN A 15 -2.11 12.66 7.98
N ILE A 16 -2.13 13.75 7.21
CA ILE A 16 -1.81 15.11 7.71
C ILE A 16 -2.81 15.52 8.79
N LEU A 17 -4.10 15.26 8.60
CA LEU A 17 -5.13 15.53 9.61
C LEU A 17 -4.93 14.67 10.87
N ALA A 18 -4.51 13.41 10.73
CA ALA A 18 -4.19 12.53 11.85
C ALA A 18 -2.98 13.05 12.66
N ILE A 19 -1.89 13.40 11.97
CA ILE A 19 -0.68 13.95 12.60
C ILE A 19 -0.98 15.27 13.33
N SER A 20 -1.83 16.10 12.75
CA SER A 20 -2.27 17.37 13.36
C SER A 20 -3.44 17.22 14.34
N SER A 21 -3.83 16.00 14.72
CA SER A 21 -4.93 15.71 15.66
C SER A 21 -6.26 16.37 15.27
N SER A 22 -6.52 16.48 13.97
CA SER A 22 -7.65 17.21 13.38
C SER A 22 -8.68 16.30 12.67
N LEU A 23 -8.66 15.00 12.93
CA LEU A 23 -9.64 14.05 12.38
C LEU A 23 -11.07 14.24 12.89
N SER A 24 -11.28 15.02 13.95
CA SER A 24 -12.60 15.38 14.48
C SER A 24 -13.12 16.72 13.94
N ASP A 25 -12.40 17.38 13.02
CA ASP A 25 -12.85 18.65 12.43
C ASP A 25 -14.20 18.44 11.72
N PRO A 26 -15.25 19.22 12.05
CA PRO A 26 -16.58 19.07 11.46
C PRO A 26 -16.63 19.33 9.96
N ARG A 27 -15.60 19.97 9.38
CA ARG A 27 -15.47 20.18 7.93
C ARG A 27 -15.02 18.91 7.20
N LEU A 28 -14.45 17.93 7.89
CA LEU A 28 -14.04 16.66 7.31
C LEU A 28 -15.27 15.78 7.04
N ASN A 29 -15.68 15.69 5.78
CA ASN A 29 -16.81 14.86 5.38
C ASN A 29 -16.40 13.37 5.26
N LYS A 30 -16.30 12.69 6.40
CA LYS A 30 -15.94 11.25 6.47
C LYS A 30 -16.88 10.35 5.66
N PRO A 31 -18.22 10.53 5.67
CA PRO A 31 -19.11 9.73 4.84
C PRO A 31 -18.81 9.86 3.35
N ALA A 32 -18.60 11.08 2.84
CA ALA A 32 -18.31 11.28 1.41
C ALA A 32 -16.96 10.65 1.01
N ILE A 33 -15.94 10.75 1.86
CA ILE A 33 -14.64 10.10 1.63
C ILE A 33 -14.82 8.58 1.60
N THR A 34 -15.57 8.03 2.55
CA THR A 34 -15.86 6.58 2.60
C THR A 34 -16.59 6.12 1.34
N SER A 35 -17.65 6.81 0.92
CA SER A 35 -18.37 6.50 -0.32
C SER A 35 -17.50 6.59 -1.56
N PHE A 36 -16.59 7.57 -1.62
CA PHE A 36 -15.62 7.68 -2.71
C PHE A 36 -14.71 6.44 -2.77
N VAL A 37 -14.10 6.03 -1.64
CA VAL A 37 -13.21 4.86 -1.62
C VAL A 37 -13.96 3.57 -1.97
N ILE A 38 -15.17 3.36 -1.44
CA ILE A 38 -16.00 2.19 -1.76
C ILE A 38 -16.28 2.12 -3.27
N SER A 39 -16.58 3.25 -3.90
CA SER A 39 -16.90 3.30 -5.34
C SER A 39 -15.73 2.90 -6.26
N LEU A 40 -14.51 2.81 -5.72
CA LEU A 40 -13.30 2.49 -6.46
C LEU A 40 -12.91 1.01 -6.35
N GLN A 41 -13.59 0.20 -5.53
CA GLN A 41 -13.30 -1.22 -5.46
C GLN A 41 -13.88 -1.96 -6.68
N ASN A 42 -13.02 -2.67 -7.39
CA ASN A 42 -13.38 -3.48 -8.54
C ASN A 42 -13.85 -4.88 -8.13
N PRO A 43 -14.60 -5.59 -9.01
CA PRO A 43 -15.05 -6.95 -8.73
C PRO A 43 -13.95 -7.98 -8.52
N ASP A 44 -12.71 -7.74 -8.91
CA ASP A 44 -11.56 -8.62 -8.65
C ASP A 44 -10.87 -8.33 -7.30
N GLY A 45 -11.35 -7.32 -6.56
CA GLY A 45 -10.80 -6.87 -5.28
C GLY A 45 -9.80 -5.73 -5.40
N SER A 46 -9.32 -5.44 -6.62
CA SER A 46 -8.43 -4.32 -6.86
C SER A 46 -9.12 -2.98 -6.61
N PHE A 47 -8.35 -1.92 -6.38
CA PHE A 47 -8.89 -0.56 -6.29
C PHE A 47 -8.39 0.29 -7.45
N ALA A 48 -9.29 1.08 -8.03
CA ALA A 48 -8.92 2.13 -8.95
C ALA A 48 -8.40 3.37 -8.19
N GLY A 49 -7.47 4.13 -8.76
CA GLY A 49 -6.97 5.37 -8.16
C GLY A 49 -8.01 6.50 -8.13
N ASP A 50 -8.84 6.54 -9.18
CA ASP A 50 -9.92 7.50 -9.40
C ASP A 50 -10.95 6.96 -10.44
N LYS A 51 -11.81 7.84 -10.95
CA LYS A 51 -12.86 7.52 -11.93
C LYS A 51 -12.35 7.01 -13.29
N TRP A 52 -11.06 7.11 -13.59
CA TRP A 52 -10.48 6.70 -14.87
C TRP A 52 -9.96 5.26 -14.86
N GLY A 53 -9.97 4.59 -13.70
CA GLY A 53 -9.83 3.14 -13.63
C GLY A 53 -8.40 2.60 -13.70
N GLU A 54 -7.36 3.42 -13.48
CA GLU A 54 -5.99 2.89 -13.28
C GLU A 54 -5.99 1.94 -12.07
N ILE A 55 -5.43 0.74 -12.24
CA ILE A 55 -5.28 -0.24 -11.18
C ILE A 55 -3.80 -0.34 -10.81
N ASP A 56 -3.51 -0.28 -9.52
CA ASP A 56 -2.17 -0.43 -8.95
C ASP A 56 -2.28 -0.84 -7.47
N THR A 57 -1.37 -1.67 -6.98
CA THR A 57 -1.30 -2.08 -5.57
C THR A 57 -1.19 -0.91 -4.59
N ARG A 58 -0.66 0.25 -5.00
CA ARG A 58 -0.70 1.51 -4.24
C ARG A 58 -2.12 1.90 -3.83
N PHE A 59 -3.10 1.68 -4.70
CA PHE A 59 -4.49 2.07 -4.47
C PHE A 59 -5.15 1.17 -3.44
N SER A 60 -4.80 -0.13 -3.43
CA SER A 60 -5.24 -1.06 -2.38
C SER A 60 -4.75 -0.61 -0.99
N TYR A 61 -3.47 -0.25 -0.86
CA TYR A 61 -2.93 0.31 0.37
C TYR A 61 -3.61 1.62 0.77
N CYS A 62 -3.82 2.53 -0.19
CA CYS A 62 -4.44 3.83 0.06
C CYS A 62 -5.89 3.69 0.51
N ALA A 63 -6.65 2.79 -0.11
CA ALA A 63 -8.04 2.52 0.23
C ALA A 63 -8.16 1.93 1.64
N LEU A 64 -7.44 0.84 1.92
CA LEU A 64 -7.51 0.20 3.24
C LEU A 64 -6.98 1.11 4.36
N SER A 65 -5.90 1.86 4.12
CA SER A 65 -5.40 2.84 5.10
C SER A 65 -6.40 3.96 5.36
N THR A 66 -7.02 4.49 4.31
CA THR A 66 -8.05 5.53 4.42
C THR A 66 -9.22 5.05 5.27
N LEU A 67 -9.78 3.89 4.94
CA LEU A 67 -10.92 3.34 5.66
C LEU A 67 -10.55 2.92 7.09
N SER A 68 -9.34 2.42 7.31
CA SER A 68 -8.83 2.12 8.65
C SER A 68 -8.71 3.37 9.52
N ILE A 69 -8.21 4.50 8.97
CA ILE A 69 -8.13 5.79 9.69
C ILE A 69 -9.53 6.31 10.02
N LEU A 70 -10.49 6.12 9.11
CA LEU A 70 -11.88 6.56 9.29
C LEU A 70 -12.73 5.62 10.16
N GLY A 71 -12.26 4.39 10.42
CA GLY A 71 -13.01 3.37 11.16
C GLY A 71 -14.12 2.70 10.35
N THR A 72 -14.02 2.70 9.01
CA THR A 72 -15.05 2.23 8.07
C THR A 72 -14.54 1.12 7.14
N ILE A 73 -13.51 0.37 7.55
CA ILE A 73 -12.89 -0.69 6.74
C ILE A 73 -13.86 -1.83 6.39
N SER A 74 -14.90 -2.06 7.19
CA SER A 74 -15.92 -3.09 6.92
C SER A 74 -16.84 -2.77 5.74
N GLU A 75 -16.76 -1.58 5.16
CA GLU A 75 -17.59 -1.15 4.03
C GLU A 75 -17.05 -1.62 2.67
N VAL A 76 -15.90 -2.31 2.64
CA VAL A 76 -15.30 -2.90 1.43
C VAL A 76 -15.01 -4.37 1.63
N ASP A 77 -14.85 -5.10 0.52
CA ASP A 77 -14.46 -6.50 0.54
C ASP A 77 -12.94 -6.63 0.79
N VAL A 78 -12.56 -6.69 2.07
CA VAL A 78 -11.17 -6.73 2.52
C VAL A 78 -10.48 -8.02 2.06
N ASP A 79 -11.18 -9.16 2.12
CA ASP A 79 -10.60 -10.45 1.73
C ASP A 79 -10.31 -10.49 0.24
N LYS A 80 -11.22 -9.96 -0.59
CA LYS A 80 -10.97 -9.87 -2.04
C LYS A 80 -9.82 -8.93 -2.39
N CYS A 81 -9.67 -7.83 -1.66
CA CYS A 81 -8.50 -6.95 -1.78
C CYS A 81 -7.20 -7.72 -1.45
N ALA A 82 -7.21 -8.52 -0.38
CA ALA A 82 -6.08 -9.36 -0.02
C ALA A 82 -5.77 -10.44 -1.08
N GLU A 83 -6.80 -11.03 -1.69
CA GLU A 83 -6.66 -11.98 -2.82
C GLU A 83 -6.03 -11.31 -4.05
N PHE A 84 -6.47 -10.09 -4.41
CA PHE A 84 -5.86 -9.32 -5.48
C PHE A 84 -4.37 -9.04 -5.20
N ILE A 85 -4.04 -8.59 -3.99
CA ILE A 85 -2.64 -8.35 -3.59
C ILE A 85 -1.83 -9.66 -3.69
N ALA A 86 -2.37 -10.78 -3.21
CA ALA A 86 -1.70 -12.08 -3.29
C ALA A 86 -1.43 -12.51 -4.74
N SER A 87 -2.31 -12.16 -5.68
CA SER A 87 -2.10 -12.40 -7.11
C SER A 87 -0.96 -11.56 -7.73
N CYS A 88 -0.54 -10.49 -7.06
CA CYS A 88 0.59 -9.65 -7.47
C CYS A 88 1.95 -10.15 -6.94
N LYS A 89 1.97 -11.26 -6.17
CA LYS A 89 3.18 -11.87 -5.64
C LYS A 89 3.98 -12.57 -6.75
N ASN A 90 5.29 -12.34 -6.78
CA ASN A 90 6.22 -12.96 -7.71
C ASN A 90 6.98 -14.14 -7.08
N PHE A 91 7.72 -14.88 -7.92
CA PHE A 91 8.52 -16.03 -7.51
C PHE A 91 9.62 -15.68 -6.48
N ASP A 92 10.03 -14.41 -6.44
CA ASP A 92 11.06 -13.89 -5.55
C ASP A 92 10.51 -13.40 -4.21
N GLY A 93 9.24 -13.73 -3.91
CA GLY A 93 8.51 -13.30 -2.71
C GLY A 93 8.03 -11.84 -2.76
N GLY A 94 8.54 -11.04 -3.70
CA GLY A 94 8.19 -9.63 -3.89
C GLY A 94 6.86 -9.41 -4.58
N PHE A 95 6.50 -8.14 -4.75
CA PHE A 95 5.24 -7.70 -5.35
C PHE A 95 5.47 -6.59 -6.37
N GLY A 96 4.74 -6.68 -7.49
CA GLY A 96 4.64 -5.63 -8.50
C GLY A 96 3.36 -4.81 -8.37
N CYS A 97 3.18 -3.81 -9.25
CA CYS A 97 1.98 -2.97 -9.29
C CYS A 97 0.70 -3.71 -9.70
N LEU A 98 0.86 -4.78 -10.47
CA LEU A 98 -0.17 -5.64 -11.04
C LEU A 98 0.36 -7.09 -11.11
N PRO A 99 -0.50 -8.09 -11.30
CA PRO A 99 -0.06 -9.46 -11.54
C PRO A 99 0.94 -9.55 -12.70
N GLY A 100 2.10 -10.16 -12.44
CA GLY A 100 3.19 -10.32 -13.39
C GLY A 100 4.10 -9.09 -13.58
N ALA A 101 3.85 -7.97 -12.89
CA ALA A 101 4.77 -6.84 -12.87
C ALA A 101 5.99 -7.13 -11.99
N GLU A 102 7.13 -6.54 -12.33
CA GLU A 102 8.39 -6.72 -11.59
C GLU A 102 8.27 -6.30 -10.11
N SER A 103 8.88 -7.09 -9.23
CA SER A 103 8.99 -6.79 -7.81
C SER A 103 9.68 -5.44 -7.56
N HIS A 104 9.03 -4.58 -6.79
CA HIS A 104 9.54 -3.24 -6.50
C HIS A 104 9.30 -2.87 -5.03
N ALA A 105 10.32 -2.38 -4.33
CA ALA A 105 10.26 -2.10 -2.89
C ALA A 105 9.11 -1.15 -2.50
N GLY A 106 8.81 -0.15 -3.33
CA GLY A 106 7.66 0.73 -3.09
C GLY A 106 6.31 0.01 -3.20
N GLN A 107 6.19 -0.96 -4.11
CA GLN A 107 4.97 -1.75 -4.26
C GLN A 107 4.86 -2.81 -3.14
N ILE A 108 5.99 -3.41 -2.78
CA ILE A 108 6.09 -4.31 -1.62
C ILE A 108 5.61 -3.61 -0.35
N PHE A 109 6.03 -2.37 -0.09
CA PHE A 109 5.53 -1.61 1.06
C PHE A 109 4.01 -1.47 1.03
N CYS A 110 3.44 -1.10 -0.13
CA CYS A 110 2.00 -0.99 -0.27
C CYS A 110 1.29 -2.34 -0.02
N CYS A 111 1.77 -3.43 -0.61
CA CYS A 111 1.21 -4.77 -0.43
C CYS A 111 1.30 -5.25 1.03
N VAL A 112 2.49 -5.17 1.64
CA VAL A 112 2.73 -5.58 3.03
C VAL A 112 1.89 -4.73 3.99
N GLY A 113 1.86 -3.41 3.81
CA GLY A 113 1.04 -2.50 4.62
C GLY A 113 -0.45 -2.77 4.48
N ALA A 114 -0.94 -3.01 3.26
CA ALA A 114 -2.34 -3.34 3.01
C ALA A 114 -2.73 -4.67 3.66
N LEU A 115 -1.89 -5.70 3.53
CA LEU A 115 -2.09 -7.01 4.16
C LEU A 115 -2.03 -6.92 5.70
N ALA A 116 -1.17 -6.08 6.26
CA ALA A 116 -1.14 -5.82 7.70
C ALA A 116 -2.48 -5.23 8.19
N ILE A 117 -2.99 -4.22 7.49
CA ILE A 117 -4.28 -3.58 7.80
C ILE A 117 -5.43 -4.59 7.65
N ALA A 118 -5.39 -5.42 6.60
CA ALA A 118 -6.35 -6.49 6.36
C ALA A 118 -6.25 -7.67 7.35
N LYS A 119 -5.21 -7.69 8.22
CA LYS A 119 -4.88 -8.83 9.10
C LYS A 119 -4.64 -10.13 8.32
N ARG A 120 -4.04 -10.02 7.13
CA ARG A 120 -3.75 -11.10 6.19
C ARG A 120 -2.25 -11.28 5.89
N LEU A 121 -1.40 -11.04 6.88
CA LEU A 121 0.04 -11.27 6.74
C LEU A 121 0.39 -12.75 6.49
N ASP A 122 -0.54 -13.68 6.73
CA ASP A 122 -0.44 -15.10 6.37
C ASP A 122 -0.23 -15.34 4.87
N LEU A 123 -0.57 -14.37 4.01
CA LEU A 123 -0.40 -14.47 2.55
C LEU A 123 1.04 -14.19 2.08
N LEU A 124 1.88 -13.65 2.95
CA LEU A 124 3.28 -13.34 2.66
C LEU A 124 4.16 -14.59 2.72
N ASP A 125 5.12 -14.67 1.79
CA ASP A 125 6.30 -15.50 2.00
C ASP A 125 7.36 -14.64 2.72
N VAL A 126 7.25 -14.60 4.05
CA VAL A 126 7.99 -13.64 4.88
C VAL A 126 9.50 -13.82 4.77
N ASP A 127 9.99 -15.06 4.75
CA ASP A 127 11.44 -15.33 4.74
C ASP A 127 12.05 -14.97 3.38
N THR A 128 11.43 -15.39 2.28
CA THR A 128 11.90 -15.03 0.93
C THR A 128 11.84 -13.52 0.70
N LEU A 129 10.75 -12.86 1.11
CA LEU A 129 10.58 -11.42 0.95
C LEU A 129 11.58 -10.63 1.80
N ALA A 130 11.82 -11.04 3.06
CA ALA A 130 12.80 -10.38 3.92
C ALA A 130 14.22 -10.49 3.35
N TRP A 131 14.59 -11.65 2.81
CA TRP A 131 15.84 -11.82 2.09
C TRP A 131 15.92 -10.89 0.87
N TRP A 132 14.89 -10.88 0.01
CA TRP A 132 14.85 -10.03 -1.18
C TRP A 132 15.03 -8.55 -0.87
N LEU A 133 14.39 -8.07 0.21
CA LEU A 133 14.48 -6.71 0.71
C LEU A 133 15.87 -6.38 1.27
N SER A 134 16.52 -7.33 1.94
CA SER A 134 17.87 -7.19 2.47
C SER A 134 18.91 -7.05 1.34
N GLU A 135 18.74 -7.83 0.26
CA GLU A 135 19.55 -7.78 -0.96
C GLU A 135 19.35 -6.51 -1.82
N ARG A 136 18.65 -5.49 -1.29
CA ARG A 136 18.57 -4.16 -1.90
C ARG A 136 19.64 -3.21 -1.42
N GLN A 137 20.40 -3.55 -0.37
CA GLN A 137 21.50 -2.72 0.07
C GLN A 137 22.66 -2.81 -0.93
N CYS A 138 23.03 -1.68 -1.51
CA CYS A 138 24.16 -1.57 -2.44
C CYS A 138 25.48 -1.38 -1.65
N ASP A 139 26.62 -1.58 -2.32
CA ASP A 139 27.98 -1.43 -1.74
C ASP A 139 28.21 -0.08 -1.04
N GLY A 140 27.56 0.99 -1.51
CA GLY A 140 27.61 2.32 -0.91
C GLY A 140 26.76 2.50 0.35
N GLY A 141 26.08 1.45 0.83
CA GLY A 141 25.19 1.44 1.99
C GLY A 141 23.77 1.93 1.71
N GLY A 142 23.53 2.62 0.58
CA GLY A 142 22.21 3.01 0.12
C GLY A 142 21.38 1.81 -0.37
N LEU A 143 20.07 2.00 -0.46
CA LEU A 143 19.12 0.95 -0.86
C LEU A 143 18.52 1.25 -2.24
N ASN A 144 18.32 0.23 -3.07
CA ASN A 144 17.62 0.35 -4.35
C ASN A 144 16.21 -0.25 -4.33
N GLY A 145 15.38 0.12 -5.30
CA GLY A 145 13.99 -0.32 -5.36
C GLY A 145 13.77 -1.70 -5.96
N ARG A 146 14.72 -2.14 -6.78
CA ARG A 146 14.69 -3.39 -7.53
C ARG A 146 16.12 -3.73 -7.98
N PRO A 147 16.41 -5.01 -8.30
CA PRO A 147 17.73 -5.43 -8.75
C PRO A 147 18.27 -4.59 -9.91
N GLU A 148 19.60 -4.46 -9.98
CA GLU A 148 20.31 -3.77 -11.08
C GLU A 148 19.93 -2.28 -11.26
N LYS A 149 19.43 -1.62 -10.20
CA LYS A 149 19.16 -0.18 -10.18
C LYS A 149 20.01 0.54 -9.13
N GLN A 150 20.15 1.84 -9.34
CA GLN A 150 20.87 2.72 -8.42
C GLN A 150 20.11 2.88 -7.10
N ALA A 151 20.87 3.14 -6.05
CA ALA A 151 20.31 3.46 -4.75
C ALA A 151 19.55 4.79 -4.77
N ASP A 152 18.49 4.87 -3.98
CA ASP A 152 17.69 6.08 -3.75
C ASP A 152 17.24 6.10 -2.28
N VAL A 153 17.33 7.27 -1.65
CA VAL A 153 17.04 7.48 -0.23
C VAL A 153 15.62 7.07 0.16
N CYS A 154 14.65 7.17 -0.76
CA CYS A 154 13.27 6.82 -0.43
C CYS A 154 13.10 5.32 -0.09
N TYR A 155 13.98 4.46 -0.61
CA TYR A 155 13.94 3.03 -0.31
C TYR A 155 14.33 2.70 1.13
N SER A 156 15.01 3.60 1.85
CA SER A 156 15.17 3.48 3.30
C SER A 156 13.83 3.38 4.01
N TRP A 157 12.82 4.15 3.59
CA TRP A 157 11.49 4.06 4.16
C TRP A 157 10.74 2.82 3.67
N TRP A 158 10.69 2.60 2.34
CA TRP A 158 9.91 1.51 1.77
C TRP A 158 10.37 0.12 2.25
N ILE A 159 11.67 -0.09 2.35
CA ILE A 159 12.25 -1.37 2.71
C ILE A 159 12.20 -1.60 4.22
N LEU A 160 12.73 -0.67 5.02
CA LEU A 160 12.80 -0.84 6.48
C LEU A 160 11.41 -0.91 7.11
N SER A 161 10.44 -0.15 6.59
CA SER A 161 9.05 -0.24 7.07
C SER A 161 8.44 -1.60 6.74
N SER A 162 8.72 -2.17 5.56
CA SER A 162 8.25 -3.51 5.19
C SER A 162 8.84 -4.58 6.10
N LEU A 163 10.16 -4.52 6.36
CA LEU A 163 10.84 -5.41 7.30
C LEU A 163 10.29 -5.26 8.73
N SER A 164 10.04 -4.03 9.17
CA SER A 164 9.47 -3.74 10.48
C SER A 164 8.07 -4.33 10.65
N ILE A 165 7.18 -4.16 9.65
CA ILE A 165 5.84 -4.76 9.67
C ILE A 165 5.90 -6.28 9.79
N MET A 166 6.89 -6.91 9.14
CA MET A 166 7.10 -8.37 9.19
C MET A 166 7.86 -8.85 10.44
N GLY A 167 8.36 -7.96 11.30
CA GLY A 167 9.20 -8.32 12.44
C GLY A 167 10.57 -8.90 12.04
N LYS A 168 11.18 -8.35 10.97
CA LYS A 168 12.45 -8.82 10.37
C LYS A 168 13.52 -7.73 10.32
N THR A 169 13.63 -6.93 11.37
CA THR A 169 14.62 -5.84 11.49
C THR A 169 15.92 -6.25 12.17
N ASP A 170 15.97 -7.45 12.74
CA ASP A 170 17.06 -7.97 13.59
C ASP A 170 18.02 -8.87 12.81
#